data_AF-A0A9P3C5P9-F1
#
_entry.id   AF-A0A9P3C5P9-F1
#
_cell.length_a   1.000
_cell.length_b   1.000
_cell.length_c   1.000
_cell.angle_alpha   90.00
_cell.angle_beta   90.00
_cell.angle_gamma   90.00
#
_symmetry.space_group_name_H-M   'P 1'
#
loop_
_entity.id
_entity.type
_entity.pdbx_description
1 polymer ?
#
loop_
_entity_poly.entity_id
_entity_poly.type
_entity_poly.pdbx_seq_one_letter_code
_entity_poly.pdbx_strand_id
1 'polypeptide(L)'
;MDDQLPEDQKARLHEVANLMLEIYQTFAQMRYLDPAGIEQGPHNIDHLRPLYEKLKIDPAIIYLYSILPYVNTHVAGNKDFFHGGAFTDFRREEDVTQGRDPFYGCPVGDDYDDENGPYIRPWVTPLSRLGNHQSVIIYDARRHRIWIIDQEWWNTTDPALADGPVTYSDDSDKEEKEPKKSKNSNDIEHIPSRRAGDVLRDIIRWYRSLDELPGGEHCAGEWSRYDIPLKELYREDGWPDNFDGDSFQIAQARAHCASSAKYTAEEPLRCVERFKLWRKRAEGRISAHQAELAAAKSTDEEWAARFKLWREEQWSARNIESLTKAEQEAERLCPGGVCQRKEDLPLWELERLRHEYKWKRERVETYQNWANEFVDTDPVRAQYYQISLQQAKREVGIYQKAYEAARADADRLCPGRTFQSATGIASLGRMDTVTSIREQKDTMAMMQRELEALRDWALQLPDSAIQAKKLVEEEVERYQPGIKNGKEMLQRYEASLAEHGNQD
;
A
#
# COMPACT_ATOMS: atom_id res chain seq x y z
N MET A 1 -23.79 -32.89 5.02
CA MET A 1 -23.58 -32.59 3.58
C MET A 1 -22.44 -33.42 2.98
N ASP A 2 -21.61 -34.09 3.80
CA ASP A 2 -20.50 -34.94 3.33
C ASP A 2 -20.92 -36.09 2.39
N ASP A 3 -22.19 -36.50 2.38
CA ASP A 3 -22.65 -37.71 1.68
C ASP A 3 -23.08 -37.53 0.21
N GLN A 4 -22.96 -36.33 -0.39
CA GLN A 4 -23.49 -36.10 -1.76
C GLN A 4 -22.45 -35.83 -2.86
N LEU A 5 -21.19 -35.55 -2.52
CA LEU A 5 -20.14 -35.34 -3.54
C LEU A 5 -19.45 -36.67 -3.89
N PRO A 6 -19.21 -36.95 -5.18
CA PRO A 6 -18.37 -38.06 -5.60
C PRO A 6 -16.98 -38.02 -4.96
N GLU A 7 -16.41 -39.18 -4.63
CA GLU A 7 -15.11 -39.26 -3.95
C GLU A 7 -13.96 -38.69 -4.78
N ASP A 8 -14.00 -38.79 -6.11
CA ASP A 8 -13.02 -38.17 -7.01
C ASP A 8 -13.11 -36.63 -6.98
N GLN A 9 -14.31 -36.08 -6.81
CA GLN A 9 -14.51 -34.65 -6.69
C GLN A 9 -14.02 -34.16 -5.32
N LYS A 10 -14.31 -34.90 -4.25
CA LYS A 10 -13.75 -34.60 -2.92
C LYS A 10 -12.22 -34.63 -2.94
N ALA A 11 -11.60 -35.64 -3.55
CA ALA A 11 -10.15 -35.74 -3.64
C ALA A 11 -9.51 -34.50 -4.32
N ARG A 12 -10.11 -34.02 -5.41
CA ARG A 12 -9.69 -32.79 -6.10
C ARG A 12 -9.84 -31.53 -5.24
N LEU A 13 -10.90 -31.42 -4.45
CA LEU A 13 -11.10 -30.28 -3.54
C LEU A 13 -10.14 -30.32 -2.35
N HIS A 14 -9.85 -31.51 -1.81
CA HIS A 14 -8.81 -31.70 -0.80
C HIS A 14 -7.42 -31.38 -1.32
N GLU A 15 -7.10 -31.71 -2.58
CA GLU A 15 -5.84 -31.30 -3.20
C GLU A 15 -5.68 -29.77 -3.19
N VAL A 16 -6.72 -29.02 -3.58
CA VAL A 16 -6.70 -27.54 -3.53
C VAL A 16 -6.51 -27.04 -2.10
N ALA A 17 -7.29 -27.54 -1.15
CA ALA A 17 -7.21 -27.10 0.25
C ALA A 17 -5.83 -27.38 0.88
N ASN A 18 -5.26 -28.55 0.60
CA ASN A 18 -3.94 -28.94 1.09
C ASN A 18 -2.83 -28.08 0.47
N LEU A 19 -2.89 -27.81 -0.83
CA LEU A 19 -1.89 -26.96 -1.50
C LEU A 19 -2.00 -25.50 -1.05
N MET A 20 -3.22 -24.97 -0.84
CA MET A 20 -3.42 -23.65 -0.24
C MET A 20 -2.82 -23.59 1.18
N LEU A 21 -2.99 -24.66 1.97
CA LEU A 21 -2.40 -24.74 3.32
C LEU A 21 -0.87 -24.74 3.24
N GLU A 22 -0.29 -25.49 2.31
CA GLU A 22 1.16 -25.55 2.09
C GLU A 22 1.72 -24.18 1.65
N ILE A 23 1.00 -23.40 0.83
CA ILE A 23 1.37 -22.02 0.50
C ILE A 23 1.40 -21.16 1.78
N TYR A 24 0.36 -21.21 2.61
CA TYR A 24 0.32 -20.42 3.85
C TYR A 24 1.38 -20.85 4.86
N GLN A 25 1.66 -22.14 4.95
CA GLN A 25 2.76 -22.67 5.77
C GLN A 25 4.12 -22.22 5.24
N THR A 26 4.30 -22.16 3.91
CA THR A 26 5.50 -21.60 3.28
C THR A 26 5.68 -20.14 3.70
N PHE A 27 4.62 -19.33 3.70
CA PHE A 27 4.68 -17.97 4.22
C PHE A 27 5.02 -17.87 5.70
N ALA A 28 4.52 -18.77 6.53
CA ALA A 28 4.91 -18.82 7.94
C ALA A 28 6.39 -19.19 8.11
N GLN A 29 6.90 -20.13 7.29
CA GLN A 29 8.33 -20.49 7.27
C GLN A 29 9.19 -19.30 6.84
N MET A 30 8.74 -18.51 5.85
CA MET A 30 9.38 -17.27 5.41
C MET A 30 9.28 -16.11 6.41
N ARG A 31 8.68 -16.30 7.59
CA ARG A 31 8.37 -15.22 8.57
C ARG A 31 7.41 -14.15 8.08
N TYR A 32 6.72 -14.38 6.96
CA TYR A 32 5.72 -13.44 6.44
C TYR A 32 4.39 -13.50 7.20
N LEU A 33 3.96 -14.69 7.62
CA LEU A 33 2.78 -14.86 8.47
C LEU A 33 3.15 -15.38 9.85
N ASP A 34 2.48 -14.90 10.89
CA ASP A 34 2.46 -15.63 12.16
C ASP A 34 1.67 -16.94 11.97
N PRO A 35 2.26 -18.12 12.22
CA PRO A 35 1.55 -19.39 12.09
C PRO A 35 0.30 -19.49 12.97
N ALA A 36 0.22 -18.73 14.08
CA ALA A 36 -0.96 -18.70 14.94
C ALA A 36 -2.20 -18.11 14.23
N GLY A 37 -2.01 -17.36 13.15
CA GLY A 37 -3.09 -16.81 12.33
C GLY A 37 -3.59 -17.73 11.22
N ILE A 38 -3.00 -18.91 11.04
CA ILE A 38 -3.43 -19.88 10.03
C ILE A 38 -4.47 -20.82 10.65
N GLU A 39 -5.70 -20.73 10.18
CA GLU A 39 -6.85 -21.47 10.69
C GLU A 39 -7.18 -22.60 9.72
N GLN A 40 -6.92 -23.85 10.15
CA GLN A 40 -7.17 -25.04 9.33
C GLN A 40 -8.62 -25.51 9.46
N GLY A 41 -9.18 -26.04 8.37
CA GLY A 41 -10.48 -26.67 8.36
C GLY A 41 -10.52 -28.04 9.06
N PRO A 42 -11.70 -28.68 9.15
CA PRO A 42 -12.97 -28.19 8.64
C PRO A 42 -13.61 -27.10 9.52
N HIS A 43 -14.36 -26.19 8.90
CA HIS A 43 -15.05 -25.08 9.54
C HIS A 43 -16.57 -25.27 9.50
N ASN A 44 -17.23 -24.85 10.57
CA ASN A 44 -18.69 -24.76 10.58
C ASN A 44 -19.14 -23.49 9.86
N ILE A 45 -19.80 -23.65 8.71
CA ILE A 45 -20.32 -22.58 7.86
C ILE A 45 -21.85 -22.65 7.70
N ASP A 46 -22.52 -23.35 8.62
CA ASP A 46 -23.95 -23.63 8.54
C ASP A 46 -24.82 -22.38 8.58
N HIS A 47 -24.36 -21.33 9.25
CA HIS A 47 -25.05 -20.04 9.30
C HIS A 47 -25.15 -19.37 7.93
N LEU A 48 -24.27 -19.70 6.99
CA LEU A 48 -24.23 -19.12 5.63
C LEU A 48 -25.11 -19.86 4.62
N ARG A 49 -25.76 -20.98 5.00
CA ARG A 49 -26.62 -21.74 4.07
C ARG A 49 -27.66 -20.87 3.35
N PRO A 50 -28.41 -19.96 4.02
CA PRO A 50 -29.38 -19.12 3.32
C PRO A 50 -28.75 -18.24 2.23
N LEU A 51 -27.52 -17.76 2.47
CA LEU A 51 -26.77 -16.98 1.50
C LEU A 51 -26.34 -17.85 0.31
N TYR A 52 -25.86 -19.07 0.56
CA TYR A 52 -25.45 -20.00 -0.49
C TYR A 52 -26.61 -20.38 -1.40
N GLU A 53 -27.79 -20.63 -0.83
CA GLU A 53 -29.02 -20.92 -1.59
C GLU A 53 -29.42 -19.71 -2.45
N LYS A 54 -29.40 -18.50 -1.87
CA LYS A 54 -29.71 -17.25 -2.59
C LYS A 54 -28.77 -17.00 -3.76
N LEU A 55 -27.46 -17.21 -3.55
CA LEU A 55 -26.43 -17.01 -4.57
C LEU A 55 -26.27 -18.23 -5.50
N LYS A 56 -27.07 -19.28 -5.30
CA LYS A 56 -27.05 -20.53 -6.06
C LYS A 56 -25.66 -21.19 -6.07
N ILE A 57 -24.90 -21.13 -4.98
CA ILE A 57 -23.54 -21.69 -4.90
C ILE A 57 -23.58 -23.22 -5.03
N ASP A 58 -22.69 -23.77 -5.86
CA ASP A 58 -22.61 -25.22 -6.09
C ASP A 58 -22.16 -25.98 -4.82
N PRO A 59 -22.75 -27.15 -4.49
CA PRO A 59 -22.36 -27.94 -3.31
C PRO A 59 -20.86 -28.25 -3.22
N ALA A 60 -20.17 -28.39 -4.35
CA ALA A 60 -18.71 -28.60 -4.38
C ALA A 60 -17.96 -27.38 -3.83
N ILE A 61 -18.42 -26.16 -4.14
CA ILE A 61 -17.84 -24.92 -3.63
C ILE A 61 -18.16 -24.74 -2.15
N ILE A 62 -19.40 -25.04 -1.73
CA ILE A 62 -19.77 -25.01 -0.31
C ILE A 62 -18.89 -25.98 0.50
N TYR A 63 -18.67 -27.19 -0.02
CA TYR A 63 -17.75 -28.16 0.62
C TYR A 63 -16.33 -27.62 0.67
N LEU A 64 -15.82 -27.06 -0.42
CA LEU A 64 -14.49 -26.43 -0.45
C LEU A 64 -14.35 -25.33 0.61
N TYR A 65 -15.33 -24.43 0.74
CA TYR A 65 -15.32 -23.39 1.77
C TYR A 65 -15.25 -23.95 3.19
N SER A 66 -15.78 -25.16 3.43
CA SER A 66 -15.68 -25.79 4.74
C SER A 66 -14.29 -26.33 5.04
N ILE A 67 -13.49 -26.71 4.03
CA ILE A 67 -12.17 -27.36 4.24
C ILE A 67 -10.98 -26.46 3.91
N LEU A 68 -11.19 -25.34 3.22
CA LEU A 68 -10.12 -24.39 2.91
C LEU A 68 -9.47 -23.89 4.21
N PRO A 69 -8.13 -23.75 4.23
CA PRO A 69 -7.47 -23.00 5.28
C PRO A 69 -7.77 -21.50 5.10
N TYR A 70 -7.89 -20.79 6.22
CA TYR A 70 -8.09 -19.33 6.24
C TYR A 70 -6.98 -18.64 7.01
N VAL A 71 -6.75 -17.36 6.71
CA VAL A 71 -5.76 -16.53 7.40
C VAL A 71 -6.48 -15.43 8.17
N ASN A 72 -6.40 -15.49 9.49
CA ASN A 72 -6.77 -14.38 10.34
C ASN A 72 -5.69 -13.31 10.26
N THR A 73 -5.85 -12.38 9.31
CA THR A 73 -4.86 -11.35 9.00
C THR A 73 -4.51 -10.46 10.19
N HIS A 74 -5.40 -10.32 11.17
CA HIS A 74 -5.11 -9.59 12.40
C HIS A 74 -4.09 -10.33 13.27
N VAL A 75 -4.21 -11.66 13.39
CA VAL A 75 -3.25 -12.49 14.14
C VAL A 75 -1.98 -12.74 13.32
N ALA A 76 -2.12 -12.97 12.02
CA ALA A 76 -1.02 -13.31 11.12
C ALA A 76 -0.10 -12.12 10.81
N GLY A 77 -0.60 -10.88 10.95
CA GLY A 77 0.17 -9.64 10.81
C GLY A 77 0.20 -9.04 9.39
N ASN A 78 -0.09 -9.83 8.35
CA ASN A 78 -0.10 -9.38 6.96
C ASN A 78 -1.41 -9.73 6.24
N LYS A 79 -1.72 -8.96 5.18
CA LYS A 79 -2.99 -9.03 4.43
C LYS A 79 -2.80 -9.39 2.96
N ASP A 80 -1.66 -9.05 2.38
CA ASP A 80 -1.39 -9.29 0.97
C ASP A 80 -1.03 -10.75 0.72
N PHE A 81 -1.48 -11.22 -0.43
CA PHE A 81 -1.28 -12.54 -0.98
C PHE A 81 -0.58 -12.44 -2.34
N PHE A 82 -0.62 -13.53 -3.11
CA PHE A 82 0.01 -13.66 -4.41
C PHE A 82 -0.35 -12.51 -5.36
N HIS A 83 0.67 -11.92 -6.00
CA HIS A 83 0.55 -10.84 -7.01
C HIS A 83 -0.41 -9.71 -6.60
N GLY A 84 -0.25 -9.22 -5.37
CA GLY A 84 -0.99 -8.07 -4.85
C GLY A 84 -2.46 -8.34 -4.53
N GLY A 85 -2.94 -9.58 -4.72
CA GLY A 85 -4.21 -10.02 -4.17
C GLY A 85 -4.18 -10.03 -2.63
N ALA A 86 -5.30 -10.36 -1.99
CA ALA A 86 -5.42 -10.45 -0.54
C ALA A 86 -5.97 -11.81 -0.09
N PHE A 87 -5.71 -12.19 1.17
CA PHE A 87 -6.34 -13.38 1.75
C PHE A 87 -7.87 -13.23 1.78
N THR A 88 -8.59 -14.32 1.52
CA THR A 88 -10.06 -14.40 1.53
C THR A 88 -10.56 -15.29 2.67
N ASP A 89 -11.72 -14.97 3.26
CA ASP A 89 -12.35 -15.79 4.31
C ASP A 89 -13.85 -16.01 4.04
N PHE A 90 -14.18 -17.12 3.38
CA PHE A 90 -15.56 -17.47 3.01
C PHE A 90 -16.44 -17.93 4.17
N ARG A 91 -15.97 -17.81 5.42
CA ARG A 91 -16.82 -17.92 6.62
C ARG A 91 -17.56 -16.60 6.90
N ARG A 92 -17.28 -15.56 6.12
CA ARG A 92 -17.87 -14.21 6.20
C ARG A 92 -18.78 -13.96 5.00
N GLU A 93 -19.98 -13.43 5.24
CA GLU A 93 -20.97 -13.13 4.18
C GLU A 93 -20.45 -12.17 3.10
N GLU A 94 -19.66 -11.16 3.52
CA GLU A 94 -19.07 -10.16 2.64
C GLU A 94 -18.14 -10.80 1.59
N ASP A 95 -17.28 -11.72 2.01
CA ASP A 95 -16.31 -12.38 1.13
C ASP A 95 -16.99 -13.37 0.18
N VAL A 96 -18.04 -14.06 0.65
CA VAL A 96 -18.87 -14.92 -0.21
C VAL A 96 -19.57 -14.09 -1.30
N THR A 97 -20.09 -12.92 -0.93
CA THR A 97 -20.79 -12.02 -1.86
C THR A 97 -19.82 -11.39 -2.86
N GLN A 98 -18.71 -10.83 -2.37
CA GLN A 98 -17.65 -10.26 -3.22
C GLN A 98 -17.06 -11.32 -4.16
N GLY A 99 -16.99 -12.59 -3.73
CA GLY A 99 -16.51 -13.68 -4.57
C GLY A 99 -17.36 -13.96 -5.82
N ARG A 100 -18.55 -13.36 -5.94
CA ARG A 100 -19.39 -13.42 -7.15
C ARG A 100 -19.10 -12.30 -8.14
N ASP A 101 -18.40 -11.25 -7.70
CA ASP A 101 -17.89 -10.15 -8.52
C ASP A 101 -16.47 -9.76 -8.05
N PRO A 102 -15.46 -10.65 -8.18
CA PRO A 102 -14.13 -10.43 -7.61
C PRO A 102 -13.41 -9.20 -8.16
N PHE A 103 -13.79 -8.71 -9.35
CA PHE A 103 -13.14 -7.56 -10.01
C PHE A 103 -13.96 -6.27 -9.98
N TYR A 104 -15.05 -6.20 -9.21
CA TYR A 104 -15.95 -5.04 -9.18
C TYR A 104 -16.52 -4.67 -10.57
N GLY A 105 -16.75 -5.67 -11.41
CA GLY A 105 -17.35 -5.52 -12.74
C GLY A 105 -18.83 -5.12 -12.70
N CYS A 106 -19.46 -5.17 -11.53
CA CYS A 106 -20.85 -4.78 -11.28
C CYS A 106 -21.84 -5.49 -12.23
N PRO A 107 -21.85 -6.84 -12.28
CA PRO A 107 -22.70 -7.57 -13.19
C PRO A 107 -24.20 -7.36 -12.87
N VAL A 108 -25.03 -7.40 -13.90
CA VAL A 108 -26.48 -7.15 -13.83
C VAL A 108 -27.23 -8.38 -14.34
N GLY A 109 -28.32 -8.72 -13.64
CA GLY A 109 -29.20 -9.82 -14.03
C GLY A 109 -28.65 -11.21 -13.70
N ASP A 110 -29.31 -12.23 -14.24
CA ASP A 110 -29.01 -13.65 -14.01
C ASP A 110 -28.52 -14.35 -15.29
N ASP A 111 -28.49 -13.66 -16.42
CA ASP A 111 -28.04 -14.19 -17.71
C ASP A 111 -26.53 -14.00 -17.86
N TYR A 112 -25.79 -15.10 -17.97
CA TYR A 112 -24.35 -15.08 -18.07
C TYR A 112 -23.83 -14.67 -19.47
N ASP A 113 -24.71 -14.70 -20.49
CA ASP A 113 -24.37 -14.34 -21.87
C ASP A 113 -24.74 -12.89 -22.21
N ASP A 114 -25.35 -12.16 -21.26
CA ASP A 114 -25.61 -10.72 -21.38
C ASP A 114 -24.31 -9.91 -21.32
N GLU A 115 -24.28 -8.74 -21.96
CA GLU A 115 -23.08 -7.90 -22.12
C GLU A 115 -22.38 -7.55 -20.79
N ASN A 116 -23.18 -7.37 -19.75
CA ASN A 116 -22.74 -7.13 -18.37
C ASN A 116 -23.30 -8.19 -17.42
N GLY A 117 -23.54 -9.40 -17.91
CA GLY A 117 -24.06 -10.51 -17.11
C GLY A 117 -23.08 -10.97 -16.02
N PRO A 118 -23.52 -11.79 -15.05
CA PRO A 118 -22.63 -12.47 -14.13
C PRO A 118 -21.56 -13.26 -14.91
N TYR A 119 -20.35 -13.35 -14.35
CA TYR A 119 -19.22 -14.01 -15.04
C TYR A 119 -18.58 -15.12 -14.20
N ILE A 120 -18.70 -15.04 -12.87
CA ILE A 120 -18.36 -16.17 -11.99
C ILE A 120 -19.52 -17.16 -11.97
N ARG A 121 -19.31 -18.37 -12.52
CA ARG A 121 -20.33 -19.45 -12.52
C ARG A 121 -20.54 -20.02 -11.11
N PRO A 122 -21.67 -20.71 -10.82
CA PRO A 122 -21.97 -21.28 -9.50
C PRO A 122 -20.91 -22.23 -8.92
N TRP A 123 -20.21 -22.94 -9.81
CA TRP A 123 -19.16 -23.91 -9.51
C TRP A 123 -17.74 -23.32 -9.61
N VAL A 124 -17.64 -22.00 -9.70
CA VAL A 124 -16.39 -21.24 -9.77
C VAL A 124 -16.33 -20.33 -8.55
N THR A 125 -15.16 -20.24 -7.93
CA THR A 125 -14.91 -19.36 -6.79
C THR A 125 -13.49 -18.78 -6.81
N PRO A 126 -13.28 -17.53 -6.37
CA PRO A 126 -11.93 -17.07 -6.10
C PRO A 126 -11.28 -17.83 -4.93
N LEU A 127 -9.96 -17.99 -4.98
CA LEU A 127 -9.12 -18.46 -3.87
C LEU A 127 -8.36 -17.30 -3.20
N SER A 128 -8.41 -16.10 -3.78
CA SER A 128 -7.89 -14.85 -3.20
C SER A 128 -8.87 -13.70 -3.46
N ARG A 129 -8.79 -12.62 -2.69
CA ARG A 129 -9.52 -11.38 -2.98
C ARG A 129 -8.66 -10.45 -3.82
N LEU A 130 -9.33 -9.54 -4.52
CA LEU A 130 -8.67 -8.43 -5.18
C LEU A 130 -8.06 -7.49 -4.13
N GLY A 131 -6.79 -7.14 -4.32
CA GLY A 131 -6.17 -6.01 -3.62
C GLY A 131 -6.53 -4.68 -4.28
N ASN A 132 -5.58 -3.76 -4.38
CA ASN A 132 -5.77 -2.50 -5.10
C ASN A 132 -5.32 -2.63 -6.57
N HIS A 133 -6.25 -2.96 -7.46
CA HIS A 133 -5.98 -3.13 -8.90
C HIS A 133 -4.92 -4.20 -9.22
N GLN A 134 -5.10 -5.41 -8.65
CA GLN A 134 -4.11 -6.50 -8.69
C GLN A 134 -4.71 -7.81 -9.23
N SER A 135 -4.01 -8.92 -8.99
CA SER A 135 -4.42 -10.25 -9.47
C SER A 135 -5.33 -11.01 -8.51
N VAL A 136 -6.24 -11.81 -9.07
CA VAL A 136 -7.12 -12.74 -8.35
C VAL A 136 -6.92 -14.16 -8.88
N ILE A 137 -6.80 -15.11 -7.96
CA ILE A 137 -6.76 -16.54 -8.27
C ILE A 137 -8.21 -17.05 -8.29
N ILE A 138 -8.66 -17.62 -9.40
CA ILE A 138 -10.01 -18.16 -9.58
C ILE A 138 -9.95 -19.65 -9.83
N TYR A 139 -10.78 -20.43 -9.14
CA TYR A 139 -10.85 -21.88 -9.23
C TYR A 139 -12.19 -22.37 -9.77
N ASP A 140 -12.16 -23.28 -10.76
CA ASP A 140 -13.32 -24.02 -11.27
C ASP A 140 -13.33 -25.45 -10.70
N ALA A 141 -14.35 -25.78 -9.90
CA ALA A 141 -14.50 -27.08 -9.26
C ALA A 141 -14.95 -28.22 -10.20
N ARG A 142 -15.49 -27.91 -11.38
CA ARG A 142 -15.87 -28.92 -12.40
C ARG A 142 -14.68 -29.34 -13.23
N ARG A 143 -13.95 -28.36 -13.77
CA ARG A 143 -12.79 -28.58 -14.65
C ARG A 143 -11.49 -28.77 -13.88
N HIS A 144 -11.48 -28.42 -12.59
CA HIS A 144 -10.31 -28.45 -11.73
C HIS A 144 -9.16 -27.62 -12.31
N ARG A 145 -9.49 -26.38 -12.67
CA ARG A 145 -8.57 -25.41 -13.29
C ARG A 145 -8.52 -24.12 -12.48
N ILE A 146 -7.40 -23.43 -12.60
CA ILE A 146 -7.16 -22.13 -12.01
C ILE A 146 -6.81 -21.11 -13.09
N TRP A 147 -7.38 -19.91 -12.96
CA TRP A 147 -6.92 -18.69 -13.61
C TRP A 147 -6.24 -17.79 -12.57
N ILE A 148 -5.20 -17.07 -12.99
CA ILE A 148 -4.64 -15.94 -12.25
C ILE A 148 -4.82 -14.73 -13.15
N ILE A 149 -5.71 -13.81 -12.77
CA ILE A 149 -6.19 -12.72 -13.64
C ILE A 149 -5.94 -11.39 -12.98
N ASP A 150 -5.34 -10.46 -13.72
CA ASP A 150 -5.15 -9.07 -13.30
C ASP A 150 -6.32 -8.18 -13.70
N GLN A 151 -6.74 -7.29 -12.79
CA GLN A 151 -7.87 -6.38 -13.03
C GLN A 151 -7.57 -5.31 -14.08
N GLU A 152 -6.36 -4.74 -14.12
CA GLU A 152 -6.05 -3.62 -15.01
C GLU A 152 -5.92 -4.07 -16.47
N TRP A 153 -5.28 -5.21 -16.68
CA TRP A 153 -4.98 -5.73 -18.02
C TRP A 153 -6.03 -6.70 -18.54
N TRP A 154 -6.91 -7.20 -17.66
CA TRP A 154 -7.90 -8.24 -17.96
C TRP A 154 -7.27 -9.46 -18.67
N ASN A 155 -6.11 -9.87 -18.18
CA ASN A 155 -5.29 -10.93 -18.77
C ASN A 155 -4.62 -11.74 -17.66
N THR A 156 -3.98 -12.86 -18.03
CA THR A 156 -3.28 -13.69 -17.06
C THR A 156 -1.97 -13.07 -16.60
N THR A 157 -1.73 -13.14 -15.29
CA THR A 157 -0.44 -12.82 -14.66
C THR A 157 0.30 -14.07 -14.19
N ASP A 158 -0.17 -15.25 -14.58
CA ASP A 158 0.49 -16.52 -14.25
C ASP A 158 1.91 -16.57 -14.86
N PRO A 159 2.97 -16.61 -14.03
CA PRO A 159 4.34 -16.65 -14.54
C PRO A 159 4.63 -17.82 -15.48
N ALA A 160 3.93 -18.96 -15.34
CA ALA A 160 4.12 -20.11 -16.21
C ALA A 160 3.59 -19.88 -17.65
N LEU A 161 2.80 -18.82 -17.86
CA LEU A 161 2.20 -18.47 -19.14
C LEU A 161 2.84 -17.20 -19.76
N ALA A 162 3.80 -16.57 -19.07
CA ALA A 162 4.40 -15.29 -19.48
C ALA A 162 5.28 -15.38 -20.75
N ASP A 163 5.89 -16.55 -21.04
CA ASP A 163 6.88 -16.72 -22.11
C ASP A 163 6.45 -17.70 -23.25
N GLY A 164 5.21 -18.19 -23.25
CA GLY A 164 4.74 -19.16 -24.24
C GLY A 164 3.77 -18.55 -25.27
N PRO A 165 3.78 -18.99 -26.55
CA PRO A 165 2.57 -18.90 -27.35
C PRO A 165 1.48 -19.64 -26.57
N VAL A 166 0.30 -19.03 -26.41
CA VAL A 166 -0.86 -19.62 -25.74
C VAL A 166 -1.22 -20.93 -26.44
N THR A 167 -0.64 -22.04 -25.99
CA THR A 167 -0.96 -23.37 -26.47
C THR A 167 -2.21 -23.81 -25.74
N TYR A 168 -3.34 -23.77 -26.45
CA TYR A 168 -4.52 -24.56 -26.10
C TYR A 168 -4.15 -26.04 -26.23
N SER A 169 -3.43 -26.60 -25.26
CA SER A 169 -3.18 -28.04 -25.23
C SER A 169 -4.27 -28.70 -24.38
N ASP A 170 -5.33 -29.14 -25.06
CA ASP A 170 -5.90 -30.44 -24.74
C ASP A 170 -6.00 -31.23 -26.03
N ASP A 171 -5.14 -32.24 -26.15
CA ASP A 171 -5.18 -33.27 -27.18
C ASP A 171 -6.43 -34.14 -26.94
N SER A 172 -7.62 -33.61 -27.22
CA SER A 172 -8.79 -34.41 -27.59
C SER A 172 -10.01 -33.58 -27.95
N ASP A 173 -9.92 -32.51 -28.76
CA ASP A 173 -11.13 -32.02 -29.43
C ASP A 173 -10.82 -31.43 -30.81
N LYS A 174 -11.62 -31.89 -31.77
CA LYS A 174 -11.56 -31.56 -33.19
C LYS A 174 -11.59 -30.04 -33.39
N GLU A 175 -10.80 -29.55 -34.35
CA GLU A 175 -10.89 -28.23 -35.01
C GLU A 175 -12.13 -27.39 -34.61
N GLU A 176 -12.08 -26.74 -33.45
CA GLU A 176 -13.06 -25.72 -33.10
C GLU A 176 -12.53 -24.37 -33.56
N LYS A 177 -13.37 -23.74 -34.39
CA LYS A 177 -13.28 -22.37 -34.89
C LYS A 177 -12.81 -21.42 -33.79
N GLU A 178 -12.09 -20.35 -34.18
CA GLU A 178 -11.71 -19.25 -33.30
C GLU A 178 -12.78 -19.01 -32.22
N PRO A 179 -12.41 -19.00 -30.92
CA PRO A 179 -13.37 -18.91 -29.84
C PRO A 179 -14.25 -17.70 -30.08
N LYS A 180 -15.56 -17.93 -30.25
CA LYS A 180 -16.53 -16.85 -30.40
C LYS A 180 -16.36 -15.96 -29.18
N LYS A 181 -15.93 -14.71 -29.39
CA LYS A 181 -15.88 -13.73 -28.32
C LYS A 181 -17.23 -13.71 -27.62
N SER A 182 -17.23 -13.98 -26.31
CA SER A 182 -18.41 -13.86 -25.49
C SER A 182 -18.98 -12.45 -25.64
N LYS A 183 -20.31 -12.33 -25.60
CA LYS A 183 -20.95 -11.02 -25.53
C LYS A 183 -20.73 -10.39 -24.18
N ASN A 184 -20.61 -11.20 -23.13
CA ASN A 184 -20.31 -10.75 -21.78
C ASN A 184 -18.87 -10.25 -21.74
N SER A 185 -18.73 -8.95 -21.52
CA SER A 185 -17.43 -8.27 -21.43
C SER A 185 -16.60 -8.75 -20.22
N ASN A 186 -17.26 -9.27 -19.19
CA ASN A 186 -16.64 -9.77 -17.97
C ASN A 186 -16.29 -11.26 -18.05
N ASP A 187 -16.59 -11.96 -19.14
CA ASP A 187 -16.32 -13.40 -19.25
C ASP A 187 -14.81 -13.68 -19.19
N ILE A 188 -14.41 -14.65 -18.36
CA ILE A 188 -13.00 -14.99 -18.11
C ILE A 188 -12.54 -16.21 -18.90
N GLU A 189 -13.44 -16.94 -19.58
CA GLU A 189 -13.12 -18.19 -20.27
C GLU A 189 -12.14 -18.00 -21.45
N HIS A 190 -12.05 -16.78 -22.00
CA HIS A 190 -11.07 -16.44 -23.03
C HIS A 190 -9.64 -16.26 -22.46
N ILE A 191 -9.49 -16.11 -21.14
CA ILE A 191 -8.20 -15.95 -20.48
C ILE A 191 -7.60 -17.35 -20.24
N PRO A 192 -6.31 -17.55 -20.53
CA PRO A 192 -5.64 -18.83 -20.28
C PRO A 192 -5.76 -19.30 -18.82
N SER A 193 -5.98 -20.60 -18.62
CA SER A 193 -5.96 -21.27 -17.31
C SER A 193 -5.08 -22.51 -17.32
N ARG A 194 -4.73 -23.03 -16.15
CA ARG A 194 -3.99 -24.29 -16.00
C ARG A 194 -4.67 -25.22 -15.00
N ARG A 195 -4.18 -26.46 -14.88
CA ARG A 195 -4.67 -27.41 -13.88
C ARG A 195 -4.41 -26.87 -12.47
N ALA A 196 -5.39 -26.97 -11.58
CA ALA A 196 -5.33 -26.34 -10.27
C ALA A 196 -4.12 -26.81 -9.44
N GLY A 197 -3.88 -28.12 -9.40
CA GLY A 197 -2.73 -28.69 -8.70
C GLY A 197 -1.37 -28.21 -9.22
N ASP A 198 -1.23 -27.97 -10.53
CA ASP A 198 0.03 -27.50 -11.12
C ASP A 198 0.28 -26.02 -10.75
N VAL A 199 -0.76 -25.18 -10.81
CA VAL A 199 -0.66 -23.76 -10.44
C VAL A 199 -0.24 -23.61 -8.97
N LEU A 200 -0.93 -24.29 -8.05
CA LEU A 200 -0.66 -24.12 -6.62
C LEU A 200 0.72 -24.69 -6.22
N ARG A 201 1.15 -25.80 -6.82
CA ARG A 201 2.52 -26.34 -6.63
C ARG A 201 3.58 -25.39 -7.18
N ASP A 202 3.32 -24.76 -8.32
CA ASP A 202 4.23 -23.76 -8.89
C ASP A 202 4.36 -22.54 -7.97
N ILE A 203 3.27 -22.06 -7.36
CA ILE A 203 3.32 -20.97 -6.38
C ILE A 203 4.23 -21.33 -5.20
N ILE A 204 4.08 -22.54 -4.64
CA ILE A 204 4.96 -23.03 -3.57
C ILE A 204 6.41 -23.05 -4.04
N ARG A 205 6.66 -23.60 -5.25
CA ARG A 205 8.00 -23.65 -5.84
C ARG A 205 8.61 -22.25 -5.98
N TRP A 206 7.86 -21.28 -6.49
CA TRP A 206 8.35 -19.91 -6.72
C TRP A 206 8.75 -19.21 -5.43
N TYR A 207 8.01 -19.42 -4.34
CA TYR A 207 8.41 -18.89 -3.03
C TYR A 207 9.64 -19.62 -2.45
N ARG A 208 9.74 -20.94 -2.65
CA ARG A 208 10.94 -21.70 -2.24
C ARG A 208 12.19 -21.32 -3.04
N SER A 209 12.06 -21.04 -4.34
CA SER A 209 13.16 -20.59 -5.21
C SER A 209 13.43 -19.08 -5.15
N LEU A 210 12.57 -18.32 -4.48
CA LEU A 210 12.57 -16.85 -4.45
C LEU A 210 12.41 -16.23 -5.85
N ASP A 211 11.71 -16.92 -6.76
CA ASP A 211 11.21 -16.33 -8.00
C ASP A 211 10.04 -15.38 -7.71
N GLU A 212 9.29 -15.69 -6.65
CA GLU A 212 8.34 -14.80 -6.01
C GLU A 212 8.74 -14.51 -4.57
N LEU A 213 8.37 -13.33 -4.09
CA LEU A 213 8.58 -12.89 -2.71
C LEU A 213 7.25 -12.53 -2.08
N PRO A 214 7.06 -12.67 -0.77
CA PRO A 214 5.88 -12.15 -0.11
C PRO A 214 5.87 -10.61 -0.10
N GLY A 215 4.73 -10.01 0.27
CA GLY A 215 4.51 -8.57 0.28
C GLY A 215 3.70 -8.06 -0.92
N GLY A 216 3.26 -6.81 -0.82
CA GLY A 216 2.37 -6.14 -1.76
C GLY A 216 2.16 -4.67 -1.35
N GLU A 217 1.01 -4.10 -1.64
CA GLU A 217 0.71 -2.70 -1.33
C GLU A 217 0.31 -2.45 0.13
N HIS A 218 -0.26 -3.44 0.81
CA HIS A 218 -0.77 -3.31 2.18
C HIS A 218 0.11 -3.99 3.23
N CYS A 219 1.27 -4.53 2.84
CA CYS A 219 2.28 -5.02 3.77
C CYS A 219 3.05 -3.86 4.42
N ALA A 220 3.65 -4.13 5.58
CA ALA A 220 4.51 -3.16 6.25
C ALA A 220 5.77 -2.84 5.41
N GLY A 221 6.38 -1.67 5.62
CA GLY A 221 7.48 -1.17 4.79
C GLY A 221 8.69 -2.10 4.72
N GLU A 222 8.91 -2.92 5.76
CA GLU A 222 9.91 -3.99 5.79
C GLU A 222 9.73 -5.09 4.72
N TRP A 223 8.57 -5.14 4.06
CA TRP A 223 8.25 -6.07 2.97
C TRP A 223 8.27 -5.40 1.58
N SER A 224 8.72 -4.14 1.47
CA SER A 224 8.87 -3.46 0.18
C SER A 224 9.88 -4.17 -0.71
N ARG A 225 9.43 -4.68 -1.87
CA ARG A 225 10.30 -5.33 -2.86
C ARG A 225 11.17 -4.34 -3.64
N TYR A 226 10.84 -3.05 -3.62
CA TYR A 226 11.57 -2.02 -4.37
C TYR A 226 12.75 -1.44 -3.60
N ASP A 227 12.63 -1.41 -2.27
CA ASP A 227 13.54 -0.66 -1.41
C ASP A 227 14.46 -1.57 -0.58
N ILE A 228 14.13 -2.86 -0.47
CA ILE A 228 14.81 -3.83 0.38
C ILE A 228 15.23 -5.05 -0.47
N PRO A 229 16.50 -5.48 -0.37
CA PRO A 229 17.02 -6.64 -1.10
C PRO A 229 16.56 -7.96 -0.44
N LEU A 230 15.25 -8.20 -0.37
CA LEU A 230 14.66 -9.33 0.36
C LEU A 230 15.17 -10.69 -0.15
N LYS A 231 15.36 -10.84 -1.46
CA LYS A 231 15.86 -12.08 -2.07
C LYS A 231 17.28 -12.42 -1.59
N GLU A 232 18.14 -11.42 -1.49
CA GLU A 232 19.50 -11.56 -0.99
C GLU A 232 19.47 -11.90 0.50
N LEU A 233 18.65 -11.21 1.30
CA LEU A 233 18.50 -11.48 2.73
C LEU A 233 18.07 -12.93 3.00
N TYR A 234 17.02 -13.42 2.30
CA TYR A 234 16.60 -14.82 2.44
C TYR A 234 17.74 -15.81 2.16
N ARG A 235 18.56 -15.56 1.12
CA ARG A 235 19.67 -16.43 0.75
C ARG A 235 20.81 -16.39 1.79
N GLU A 236 21.15 -15.20 2.27
CA GLU A 236 22.18 -15.00 3.28
C GLU A 236 21.82 -15.68 4.60
N ASP A 237 20.53 -15.70 4.94
CA ASP A 237 19.99 -16.36 6.13
C ASP A 237 19.59 -17.84 5.89
N GLY A 238 19.95 -18.44 4.74
CA GLY A 238 19.88 -19.88 4.52
C GLY A 238 18.57 -20.45 3.98
N TRP A 239 17.68 -19.61 3.42
CA TRP A 239 16.46 -20.07 2.75
C TRP A 239 16.77 -20.92 1.49
N PRO A 240 16.00 -22.00 1.21
CA PRO A 240 14.86 -22.51 1.99
C PRO A 240 15.19 -23.56 3.04
N ASP A 241 16.36 -24.20 2.98
CA ASP A 241 16.59 -25.46 3.70
C ASP A 241 17.25 -25.31 5.08
N ASN A 242 18.01 -24.23 5.31
CA ASN A 242 18.68 -23.95 6.59
C ASN A 242 18.37 -22.53 7.08
N PHE A 243 17.10 -22.14 6.99
CA PHE A 243 16.67 -20.77 7.21
C PHE A 243 16.71 -20.37 8.69
N ASP A 244 17.54 -19.36 9.01
CA ASP A 244 17.52 -18.66 10.29
C ASP A 244 16.56 -17.48 10.23
N GLY A 245 15.29 -17.75 10.55
CA GLY A 245 14.26 -16.73 10.53
C GLY A 245 14.46 -15.59 11.55
N ASP A 246 15.24 -15.80 12.62
CA ASP A 246 15.50 -14.75 13.62
C ASP A 246 16.59 -13.81 13.11
N SER A 247 17.66 -14.36 12.52
CA SER A 247 18.71 -13.57 11.84
C SER A 247 18.12 -12.77 10.67
N PHE A 248 17.27 -13.41 9.86
CA PHE A 248 16.56 -12.75 8.76
C PHE A 248 15.76 -11.53 9.19
N GLN A 249 14.94 -11.65 10.24
CA GLN A 249 14.12 -10.53 10.71
C GLN A 249 14.97 -9.37 11.23
N ILE A 250 16.13 -9.66 11.83
CA ILE A 250 17.09 -8.62 12.24
C ILE A 250 17.69 -7.94 11.01
N ALA A 251 18.15 -8.71 10.03
CA ALA A 251 18.73 -8.18 8.79
C ALA A 251 17.72 -7.36 7.98
N GLN A 252 16.48 -7.83 7.88
CA GLN A 252 15.36 -7.11 7.27
C GLN A 252 15.08 -5.78 7.97
N ALA A 253 15.02 -5.75 9.31
CA ALA A 253 14.81 -4.52 10.06
C ALA A 253 15.94 -3.50 9.82
N ARG A 254 17.20 -3.97 9.76
CA ARG A 254 18.35 -3.11 9.43
C ARG A 254 18.27 -2.58 7.99
N ALA A 255 17.99 -3.43 7.01
CA ALA A 255 17.87 -3.06 5.61
C ALA A 255 16.74 -2.04 5.38
N HIS A 256 15.57 -2.25 6.01
CA HIS A 256 14.48 -1.29 6.01
C HIS A 256 14.92 0.08 6.58
N CYS A 257 15.61 0.09 7.73
CA CYS A 257 16.06 1.33 8.35
C CYS A 257 17.14 2.03 7.52
N ALA A 258 18.07 1.29 6.92
CA ALA A 258 19.07 1.86 6.02
C ALA A 258 18.42 2.48 4.78
N SER A 259 17.43 1.79 4.19
CA SER A 259 16.69 2.29 3.04
C SER A 259 15.85 3.53 3.38
N SER A 260 15.15 3.51 4.52
CA SER A 260 14.42 4.67 5.04
C SER A 260 15.35 5.86 5.31
N ALA A 261 16.52 5.63 5.91
CA ALA A 261 17.52 6.66 6.15
C ALA A 261 18.05 7.27 4.85
N LYS A 262 18.28 6.44 3.82
CA LYS A 262 18.65 6.90 2.47
C LYS A 262 17.54 7.73 1.86
N TYR A 263 16.29 7.26 1.93
CA TYR A 263 15.15 8.00 1.44
C TYR A 263 15.09 9.38 2.10
N THR A 264 15.19 9.48 3.43
CA THR A 264 15.23 10.77 4.13
C THR A 264 16.41 11.65 3.70
N ALA A 265 17.60 11.08 3.53
CA ALA A 265 18.78 11.82 3.10
C ALA A 265 18.62 12.46 1.71
N GLU A 266 17.88 11.81 0.81
CA GLU A 266 17.67 12.27 -0.57
C GLU A 266 16.52 13.28 -0.73
N GLU A 267 15.81 13.64 0.34
CA GLU A 267 14.70 14.61 0.28
C GLU A 267 15.10 15.98 -0.29
N PRO A 268 16.28 16.56 0.01
CA PRO A 268 16.70 17.82 -0.60
C PRO A 268 16.76 17.74 -2.14
N LEU A 269 17.30 16.64 -2.70
CA LEU A 269 17.37 16.44 -4.14
C LEU A 269 15.98 16.24 -4.75
N ARG A 270 15.12 15.45 -4.10
CA ARG A 270 13.72 15.28 -4.55
C ARG A 270 12.94 16.59 -4.52
N CYS A 271 13.18 17.45 -3.54
CA CYS A 271 12.58 18.78 -3.48
C CYS A 271 12.97 19.65 -4.67
N VAL A 272 14.26 19.67 -5.05
CA VAL A 272 14.74 20.39 -6.24
C VAL A 272 14.03 19.91 -7.50
N GLU A 273 13.98 18.60 -7.73
CA GLU A 273 13.32 18.04 -8.92
C GLU A 273 11.81 18.30 -8.94
N ARG A 274 11.15 18.23 -7.77
CA ARG A 274 9.74 18.59 -7.61
C ARG A 274 9.48 20.05 -8.00
N PHE A 275 10.29 20.98 -7.50
CA PHE A 275 10.12 22.40 -7.80
C PHE A 275 10.48 22.75 -9.25
N LYS A 276 11.45 22.07 -9.87
CA LYS A 276 11.72 22.18 -11.32
C LYS A 276 10.54 21.72 -12.16
N LEU A 277 9.94 20.58 -11.82
CA LEU A 277 8.74 20.07 -12.51
C LEU A 277 7.57 21.05 -12.38
N TRP A 278 7.35 21.58 -11.19
CA TRP A 278 6.32 22.58 -10.91
C TRP A 278 6.53 23.86 -11.70
N ARG A 279 7.77 24.35 -11.80
CA ARG A 279 8.13 25.50 -12.64
C ARG A 279 7.76 25.26 -14.11
N LYS A 280 8.14 24.11 -14.67
CA LYS A 280 7.82 23.76 -16.07
C LYS A 280 6.30 23.72 -16.30
N ARG A 281 5.53 23.19 -15.35
CA ARG A 281 4.07 23.18 -15.41
C ARG A 281 3.49 24.59 -15.35
N ALA A 282 4.02 25.47 -14.49
CA ALA A 282 3.61 26.88 -14.43
C ALA A 282 3.87 27.62 -15.75
N GLU A 283 5.05 27.47 -16.35
CA GLU A 283 5.39 28.12 -17.64
C GLU A 283 4.37 27.77 -18.73
N GLY A 284 3.94 26.50 -18.79
CA GLY A 284 2.88 26.06 -19.71
C GLY A 284 1.50 26.67 -19.41
N ARG A 285 1.10 26.73 -18.13
CA ARG A 285 -0.18 27.33 -17.72
C ARG A 285 -0.21 28.85 -17.93
N ILE A 286 0.88 29.55 -17.62
CA ILE A 286 1.03 30.99 -17.89
C ILE A 286 0.86 31.27 -19.38
N SER A 287 1.54 30.52 -20.24
CA SER A 287 1.42 30.66 -21.70
C SER A 287 -0.02 30.42 -22.19
N ALA A 288 -0.71 29.42 -21.63
CA ALA A 288 -2.12 29.15 -21.95
C ALA A 288 -3.04 30.31 -21.52
N HIS A 289 -2.86 30.85 -20.32
CA HIS A 289 -3.68 31.98 -19.85
C HIS A 289 -3.38 33.29 -20.58
N GLN A 290 -2.14 33.51 -21.04
CA GLN A 290 -1.81 34.62 -21.94
C GLN A 290 -2.55 34.49 -23.28
N ALA A 291 -2.66 33.28 -23.83
CA ALA A 291 -3.45 33.04 -25.04
C ALA A 291 -4.96 33.22 -24.81
N GLU A 292 -5.49 32.76 -23.66
CA GLU A 292 -6.89 33.03 -23.25
C GLU A 292 -7.15 34.53 -23.17
N LEU A 293 -6.24 35.29 -22.56
CA LEU A 293 -6.34 36.74 -22.43
C LEU A 293 -6.33 37.44 -23.80
N ALA A 294 -5.47 37.00 -24.72
CA ALA A 294 -5.42 37.54 -26.09
C ALA A 294 -6.68 37.22 -26.92
N ALA A 295 -7.37 36.13 -26.60
CA ALA A 295 -8.58 35.68 -27.28
C ALA A 295 -9.88 36.19 -26.66
N ALA A 296 -9.82 36.88 -25.51
CA ALA A 296 -10.98 37.37 -24.78
C ALA A 296 -11.79 38.37 -25.61
N LYS A 297 -13.12 38.18 -25.66
CA LYS A 297 -14.05 38.99 -26.46
C LYS A 297 -14.94 39.89 -25.62
N SER A 298 -14.98 39.67 -24.30
CA SER A 298 -15.74 40.47 -23.36
C SER A 298 -14.88 40.92 -22.18
N THR A 299 -15.32 41.98 -21.50
CA THR A 299 -14.67 42.44 -20.26
C THR A 299 -14.62 41.34 -19.20
N ASP A 300 -15.65 40.51 -19.08
CA ASP A 300 -15.66 39.43 -18.10
C ASP A 300 -14.63 38.33 -18.42
N GLU A 301 -14.57 37.90 -19.69
CA GLU A 301 -13.56 36.94 -20.16
C GLU A 301 -12.13 37.47 -19.97
N GLU A 302 -11.91 38.77 -20.25
CA GLU A 302 -10.61 39.42 -20.08
C GLU A 302 -10.18 39.40 -18.61
N TRP A 303 -11.07 39.79 -17.69
CA TRP A 303 -10.75 39.81 -16.25
C TRP A 303 -10.62 38.41 -15.65
N ALA A 304 -11.39 37.43 -16.13
CA ALA A 304 -11.24 36.04 -15.72
C ALA A 304 -9.90 35.46 -16.17
N ALA A 305 -9.46 35.73 -17.41
CA ALA A 305 -8.15 35.33 -17.90
C ALA A 305 -7.01 36.04 -17.15
N ARG A 306 -7.14 37.34 -16.86
CA ARG A 306 -6.19 38.11 -16.04
C ARG A 306 -6.07 37.53 -14.63
N PHE A 307 -7.18 37.12 -14.01
CA PHE A 307 -7.13 36.51 -12.69
C PHE A 307 -6.34 35.19 -12.69
N LYS A 308 -6.65 34.30 -13.64
CA LYS A 308 -5.94 33.01 -13.78
C LYS A 308 -4.45 33.23 -14.02
N LEU A 309 -4.11 34.17 -14.90
CA LEU A 309 -2.73 34.54 -15.19
C LEU A 309 -2.02 35.07 -13.94
N TRP A 310 -2.61 36.05 -13.25
CA TRP A 310 -2.07 36.62 -12.01
C TRP A 310 -1.84 35.54 -10.96
N ARG A 311 -2.80 34.63 -10.76
CA ARG A 311 -2.68 33.53 -9.80
C ARG A 311 -1.51 32.60 -10.12
N GLU A 312 -1.36 32.20 -11.38
CA GLU A 312 -0.25 31.34 -11.80
C GLU A 312 1.10 32.06 -11.73
N GLU A 313 1.15 33.37 -12.02
CA GLU A 313 2.36 34.18 -11.86
C GLU A 313 2.80 34.29 -10.39
N GLN A 314 1.86 34.52 -9.46
CA GLN A 314 2.14 34.52 -8.02
C GLN A 314 2.67 33.15 -7.56
N TRP A 315 2.01 32.06 -7.98
CA TRP A 315 2.45 30.71 -7.65
C TRP A 315 3.84 30.39 -8.22
N SER A 316 4.10 30.80 -9.46
CA SER A 316 5.39 30.64 -10.14
C SER A 316 6.51 31.40 -9.42
N ALA A 317 6.27 32.66 -9.03
CA ALA A 317 7.24 33.47 -8.28
C ALA A 317 7.62 32.81 -6.95
N ARG A 318 6.63 32.30 -6.20
CA ARG A 318 6.87 31.54 -4.96
C ARG A 318 7.64 30.24 -5.21
N ASN A 319 7.29 29.53 -6.28
CA ASN A 319 7.97 28.30 -6.65
C ASN A 319 9.45 28.55 -7.00
N ILE A 320 9.78 29.68 -7.62
CA ILE A 320 11.17 30.08 -7.91
C ILE A 320 11.95 30.35 -6.61
N GLU A 321 11.35 31.06 -5.64
CA GLU A 321 11.97 31.27 -4.33
C GLU A 321 12.21 29.94 -3.61
N SER A 322 11.21 29.05 -3.63
CA SER A 322 11.27 27.73 -3.00
C SER A 322 12.31 26.83 -3.67
N LEU A 323 12.41 26.88 -5.01
CA LEU A 323 13.45 26.19 -5.78
C LEU A 323 14.85 26.68 -5.37
N THR A 324 15.04 28.00 -5.27
CA THR A 324 16.33 28.58 -4.88
C THR A 324 16.75 28.10 -3.48
N LYS A 325 15.81 28.08 -2.52
CA LYS A 325 16.07 27.55 -1.17
C LYS A 325 16.38 26.07 -1.19
N ALA A 326 15.64 25.28 -1.98
CA ALA A 326 15.86 23.84 -2.12
C ALA A 326 17.23 23.53 -2.77
N GLU A 327 17.65 24.31 -3.75
CA GLU A 327 18.97 24.17 -4.40
C GLU A 327 20.10 24.48 -3.42
N GLN A 328 19.96 25.54 -2.62
CA GLN A 328 20.93 25.87 -1.56
C GLN A 328 21.02 24.77 -0.50
N GLU A 329 19.87 24.23 -0.09
CA GLU A 329 19.82 23.15 0.90
C GLU A 329 20.40 21.84 0.34
N ALA A 330 20.11 21.52 -0.92
CA ALA A 330 20.68 20.37 -1.62
C ALA A 330 22.20 20.49 -1.76
N GLU A 331 22.73 21.66 -2.10
CA GLU A 331 24.18 21.88 -2.16
C GLU A 331 24.84 21.73 -0.78
N ARG A 332 24.15 22.19 0.27
CA ARG A 332 24.63 22.10 1.65
C ARG A 332 24.64 20.66 2.19
N LEU A 333 23.57 19.89 1.94
CA LEU A 333 23.36 18.56 2.52
C LEU A 333 23.79 17.41 1.61
N CYS A 334 23.74 17.62 0.30
CA CYS A 334 24.07 16.63 -0.73
C CYS A 334 25.09 17.19 -1.74
N PRO A 335 26.27 17.65 -1.28
CA PRO A 335 27.26 18.27 -2.16
C PRO A 335 27.65 17.31 -3.29
N GLY A 336 27.62 17.81 -4.53
CA GLY A 336 27.88 16.99 -5.72
C GLY A 336 26.82 15.91 -5.99
N GLY A 337 25.62 16.04 -5.43
CA GLY A 337 24.52 15.07 -5.55
C GLY A 337 24.65 13.85 -4.66
N VAL A 338 25.61 13.82 -3.73
CA VAL A 338 25.83 12.69 -2.81
C VAL A 338 25.33 13.07 -1.42
N CYS A 339 24.17 12.53 -1.04
CA CYS A 339 23.54 12.81 0.26
C CYS A 339 24.09 11.96 1.43
N GLN A 340 24.70 10.82 1.13
CA GLN A 340 25.27 9.92 2.13
C GLN A 340 26.66 9.47 1.69
N ARG A 341 27.66 9.72 2.54
CA ARG A 341 29.00 9.17 2.34
C ARG A 341 29.03 7.72 2.80
N LYS A 342 29.75 6.87 2.06
CA LYS A 342 29.80 5.41 2.32
C LYS A 342 30.32 5.10 3.72
N GLU A 343 31.32 5.86 4.18
CA GLU A 343 31.92 5.76 5.50
C GLU A 343 30.99 6.15 6.66
N ASP A 344 29.88 6.83 6.38
CA ASP A 344 28.91 7.27 7.39
C ASP A 344 27.66 6.40 7.45
N LEU A 345 27.47 5.49 6.49
CA LEU A 345 26.27 4.63 6.41
C LEU A 345 25.94 3.89 7.72
N PRO A 346 26.91 3.35 8.48
CA PRO A 346 26.61 2.73 9.78
C PRO A 346 25.94 3.69 10.77
N LEU A 347 26.30 4.98 10.74
CA LEU A 347 25.70 6.00 11.62
C LEU A 347 24.29 6.38 11.16
N TRP A 348 24.03 6.41 9.85
CA TRP A 348 22.68 6.63 9.30
C TRP A 348 21.72 5.50 9.67
N GLU A 349 22.16 4.25 9.49
CA GLU A 349 21.39 3.07 9.89
C GLU A 349 21.10 3.07 11.39
N LEU A 350 22.13 3.28 12.22
CA LEU A 350 22.00 3.32 13.68
C LEU A 350 21.03 4.40 14.14
N GLU A 351 21.13 5.61 13.58
CA GLU A 351 20.26 6.73 13.94
C GLU A 351 18.80 6.42 13.59
N ARG A 352 18.54 5.82 12.42
CA ARG A 352 17.17 5.43 12.05
C ARG A 352 16.65 4.30 12.94
N LEU A 353 17.46 3.29 13.23
CA LEU A 353 17.10 2.19 14.13
C LEU A 353 16.81 2.67 15.54
N ARG A 354 17.52 3.70 16.03
CA ARG A 354 17.26 4.30 17.34
C ARG A 354 15.81 4.81 17.44
N HIS A 355 15.36 5.53 16.41
CA HIS A 355 14.00 6.09 16.36
C HIS A 355 12.94 5.03 16.13
N GLU A 356 13.18 4.09 15.22
CA GLU A 356 12.27 2.96 15.00
C GLU A 356 12.11 2.12 16.27
N TYR A 357 13.21 1.79 16.95
CA TYR A 357 13.16 1.05 18.20
C TYR A 357 12.37 1.80 19.29
N LYS A 358 12.61 3.12 19.44
CA LYS A 358 11.83 3.97 20.35
C LYS A 358 10.33 3.91 20.02
N TRP A 359 9.97 4.11 18.76
CA TRP A 359 8.57 4.08 18.31
C TRP A 359 7.91 2.72 18.53
N LYS A 360 8.60 1.61 18.23
CA LYS A 360 8.09 0.26 18.50
C LYS A 360 7.83 0.04 20.00
N ARG A 361 8.66 0.60 20.88
CA ARG A 361 8.42 0.55 22.34
C ARG A 361 7.19 1.36 22.76
N GLU A 362 7.03 2.58 22.24
CA GLU A 362 5.86 3.42 22.51
C GLU A 362 4.56 2.75 22.05
N ARG A 363 4.59 2.01 20.93
CA ARG A 363 3.44 1.20 20.48
C ARG A 363 3.03 0.12 21.45
N VAL A 364 3.99 -0.54 22.12
CA VAL A 364 3.68 -1.55 23.14
C VAL A 364 2.88 -0.92 24.29
N GLU A 365 3.31 0.24 24.77
CA GLU A 365 2.58 0.99 25.80
C GLU A 365 1.18 1.41 25.33
N THR A 366 1.09 1.91 24.10
CA THR A 366 -0.18 2.33 23.49
C THR A 366 -1.18 1.17 23.42
N TYR A 367 -0.78 0.01 22.89
CA TYR A 367 -1.65 -1.16 22.81
C TYR A 367 -1.99 -1.74 24.18
N GLN A 368 -1.06 -1.67 25.14
CA GLN A 368 -1.33 -2.09 26.51
C GLN A 368 -2.40 -1.21 27.16
N ASN A 369 -2.33 0.11 26.97
CA ASN A 369 -3.31 1.06 27.49
C ASN A 369 -4.68 0.82 26.86
N TRP A 370 -4.75 0.68 25.53
CA TRP A 370 -6.02 0.38 24.85
C TRP A 370 -6.60 -0.98 25.26
N ALA A 371 -5.78 -2.02 25.38
CA ALA A 371 -6.26 -3.33 25.83
C ALA A 371 -6.88 -3.26 27.24
N ASN A 372 -6.31 -2.45 28.13
CA ASN A 372 -6.82 -2.24 29.49
C ASN A 372 -8.08 -1.37 29.52
N GLU A 373 -8.16 -0.34 28.68
CA GLU A 373 -9.31 0.58 28.59
C GLU A 373 -10.60 -0.15 28.19
N PHE A 374 -10.49 -1.11 27.26
CA PHE A 374 -11.66 -1.81 26.71
C PHE A 374 -11.99 -3.11 27.44
N VAL A 375 -11.20 -3.56 28.43
CA VAL A 375 -11.36 -4.89 29.05
C VAL A 375 -12.76 -5.12 29.63
N ASP A 376 -13.33 -4.10 30.25
CA ASP A 376 -14.64 -4.18 30.90
C ASP A 376 -15.80 -3.73 29.99
N THR A 377 -15.52 -2.90 28.99
CA THR A 377 -16.55 -2.24 28.15
C THR A 377 -16.78 -2.92 26.81
N ASP A 378 -15.72 -3.47 26.21
CA ASP A 378 -15.76 -4.16 24.92
C ASP A 378 -14.69 -5.27 24.89
N PRO A 379 -15.02 -6.47 25.40
CA PRO A 379 -14.07 -7.58 25.47
C PRO A 379 -13.52 -8.03 24.11
N VAL A 380 -14.32 -7.90 23.03
CA VAL A 380 -13.89 -8.25 21.67
C VAL A 380 -12.81 -7.29 21.21
N ARG A 381 -13.01 -5.99 21.42
CA ARG A 381 -12.01 -4.97 21.11
C ARG A 381 -10.79 -5.05 22.02
N ALA A 382 -10.96 -5.40 23.28
CA ALA A 382 -9.84 -5.66 24.18
C ALA A 382 -8.97 -6.81 23.68
N GLN A 383 -9.59 -7.92 23.25
CA GLN A 383 -8.88 -9.07 22.66
C GLN A 383 -8.14 -8.67 21.37
N TYR A 384 -8.75 -7.85 20.52
CA TYR A 384 -8.10 -7.30 19.34
C TYR A 384 -6.79 -6.57 19.70
N TYR A 385 -6.82 -5.68 20.70
CA TYR A 385 -5.62 -4.97 21.14
C TYR A 385 -4.60 -5.86 21.86
N GLN A 386 -5.04 -6.92 22.54
CA GLN A 386 -4.13 -7.91 23.12
C GLN A 386 -3.31 -8.64 22.04
N ILE A 387 -3.91 -8.99 20.91
CA ILE A 387 -3.20 -9.58 19.76
C ILE A 387 -2.16 -8.58 19.22
N SER A 388 -2.57 -7.33 18.98
CA SER A 388 -1.67 -6.26 18.53
C SER A 388 -0.51 -6.02 19.51
N LEU A 389 -0.77 -6.12 20.82
CA LEU A 389 0.23 -5.98 21.86
C LEU A 389 1.29 -7.10 21.78
N GLN A 390 0.89 -8.35 21.54
CA GLN A 390 1.84 -9.45 21.41
C GLN A 390 2.73 -9.30 20.18
N GLN A 391 2.15 -8.89 19.04
CA GLN A 391 2.91 -8.57 17.84
C GLN A 391 3.90 -7.43 18.08
N ALA A 392 3.44 -6.33 18.70
CA ALA A 392 4.30 -5.18 19.03
C ALA A 392 5.46 -5.58 19.96
N LYS A 393 5.23 -6.46 20.94
CA LYS A 393 6.29 -6.99 21.82
C LYS A 393 7.34 -7.80 21.04
N ARG A 394 6.90 -8.62 20.06
CA ARG A 394 7.83 -9.36 19.19
C ARG A 394 8.66 -8.42 18.32
N GLU A 395 8.01 -7.43 17.69
CA GLU A 395 8.69 -6.40 16.89
C GLU A 395 9.74 -5.64 17.70
N VAL A 396 9.42 -5.24 18.94
CA VAL A 396 10.39 -4.57 19.83
C VAL A 396 11.63 -5.44 20.07
N GLY A 397 11.47 -6.76 20.26
CA GLY A 397 12.59 -7.68 20.41
C GLY A 397 13.49 -7.74 19.17
N ILE A 398 12.91 -7.75 17.97
CA ILE A 398 13.65 -7.73 16.70
C ILE A 398 14.43 -6.42 16.55
N TYR A 399 13.75 -5.28 16.72
CA TYR A 399 14.37 -3.96 16.56
C TYR A 399 15.41 -3.66 17.64
N GLN A 400 15.27 -4.22 18.84
CA GLN A 400 16.31 -4.14 19.86
C GLN A 400 17.60 -4.83 19.39
N LYS A 401 17.51 -6.08 18.92
CA LYS A 401 18.66 -6.83 18.42
C LYS A 401 19.29 -6.14 17.20
N ALA A 402 18.46 -5.63 16.28
CA ALA A 402 18.92 -4.85 15.13
C ALA A 402 19.67 -3.58 15.54
N TYR A 403 19.13 -2.83 16.50
CA TYR A 403 19.78 -1.64 17.06
C TYR A 403 21.11 -1.96 17.74
N GLU A 404 21.17 -3.04 18.53
CA GLU A 404 22.40 -3.47 19.19
C GLU A 404 23.48 -3.89 18.18
N ALA A 405 23.10 -4.61 17.12
CA ALA A 405 24.01 -4.99 16.04
C ALA A 405 24.52 -3.76 15.26
N ALA A 406 23.63 -2.84 14.88
CA ALA A 406 24.00 -1.60 14.20
C ALA A 406 24.89 -0.72 15.08
N ARG A 407 24.66 -0.68 16.40
CA ARG A 407 25.50 0.05 17.34
C ARG A 407 26.91 -0.53 17.38
N ALA A 408 27.03 -1.86 17.46
CA ALA A 408 28.34 -2.52 17.43
C ALA A 408 29.10 -2.24 16.12
N ASP A 409 28.40 -2.22 14.99
CA ASP A 409 29.00 -1.87 13.70
C ASP A 409 29.42 -0.39 13.63
N ALA A 410 28.60 0.53 14.13
CA ALA A 410 28.94 1.95 14.19
C ALA A 410 30.16 2.21 15.11
N ASP A 411 30.22 1.57 16.27
CA ASP A 411 31.36 1.69 17.19
C ASP A 411 32.67 1.17 16.55
N ARG A 412 32.57 0.10 15.76
CA ARG A 412 33.70 -0.52 15.06
C ARG A 412 34.15 0.26 13.82
N LEU A 413 33.20 0.75 13.01
CA LEU A 413 33.47 1.36 11.71
C LEU A 413 33.60 2.89 11.78
N CYS A 414 33.01 3.53 12.79
CA CYS A 414 32.99 4.98 12.97
C CYS A 414 33.43 5.39 14.38
N PRO A 415 34.60 4.94 14.88
CA PRO A 415 34.99 5.10 16.28
C PRO A 415 35.03 6.58 16.70
N GLY A 416 34.33 6.89 17.81
CA GLY A 416 34.27 8.24 18.39
C GLY A 416 33.46 9.27 17.60
N ARG A 417 32.82 8.87 16.50
CA ARG A 417 31.96 9.74 15.69
C ARG A 417 30.49 9.53 16.05
N THR A 418 29.74 10.61 16.13
CA THR A 418 28.28 10.59 16.26
C THR A 418 27.62 10.92 14.92
N PHE A 419 26.33 10.57 14.76
CA PHE A 419 25.54 10.95 13.60
C PHE A 419 25.66 12.45 13.29
N GLN A 420 25.39 13.31 14.27
CA GLN A 420 25.48 14.76 14.12
C GLN A 420 26.89 15.24 13.74
N SER A 421 27.94 14.70 14.34
CA SER A 421 29.32 15.08 14.00
C SER A 421 29.71 14.67 12.57
N ALA A 422 29.12 13.57 12.06
CA ALA A 422 29.40 13.05 10.74
C ALA A 422 28.62 13.79 9.65
N THR A 423 27.33 14.06 9.89
CA THR A 423 26.41 14.54 8.86
C THR A 423 26.08 16.03 8.99
N GLY A 424 26.32 16.63 10.16
CA GLY A 424 25.83 17.97 10.50
C GLY A 424 24.31 18.02 10.76
N ILE A 425 23.61 16.88 10.72
CA ILE A 425 22.17 16.77 10.96
C ILE A 425 21.94 16.36 12.42
N ALA A 426 21.05 17.07 13.12
CA ALA A 426 20.83 16.82 14.54
C ALA A 426 20.21 15.43 14.82
N SER A 427 19.21 15.03 14.03
CA SER A 427 18.43 13.81 14.25
C SER A 427 17.67 13.42 12.97
N LEU A 428 17.42 12.11 12.79
CA LEU A 428 16.45 11.60 11.78
C LEU A 428 15.06 11.33 12.37
N GLY A 429 14.85 11.74 13.62
CA GLY A 429 13.60 11.57 14.35
C GLY A 429 12.51 12.50 13.88
N ARG A 430 11.41 12.51 14.63
CA ARG A 430 10.35 13.50 14.47
C ARG A 430 10.91 14.91 14.70
N MET A 431 10.28 15.87 14.05
CA MET A 431 10.63 17.27 14.22
C MET A 431 10.13 17.73 15.58
N ASP A 432 11.02 18.39 16.32
CA ASP A 432 10.70 18.87 17.65
C ASP A 432 9.56 19.90 17.63
N THR A 433 8.87 20.02 18.76
CA THR A 433 7.67 20.86 18.88
C THR A 433 7.98 22.33 18.57
N VAL A 434 9.14 22.84 18.97
CA VAL A 434 9.54 24.24 18.70
C VAL A 434 9.76 24.48 17.20
N THR A 435 10.44 23.55 16.52
CA THR A 435 10.62 23.64 15.08
C THR A 435 9.28 23.57 14.34
N SER A 436 8.39 22.67 14.74
CA SER A 436 7.04 22.55 14.17
C SER A 436 6.22 23.83 14.32
N ILE A 437 6.30 24.50 15.49
CA ILE A 437 5.66 25.81 15.74
C ILE A 437 6.21 26.87 14.79
N ARG A 438 7.53 26.93 14.58
CA ARG A 438 8.16 27.91 13.69
C ARG A 438 7.70 27.73 12.25
N GLU A 439 7.76 26.52 11.71
CA GLU A 439 7.34 26.24 10.33
C GLU A 439 5.86 26.52 10.09
N GLN A 440 5.01 26.22 11.08
CA GLN A 440 3.59 26.53 11.02
C GLN A 440 3.35 28.05 11.00
N LYS A 441 4.10 28.83 11.80
CA LYS A 441 4.04 30.30 11.79
C LYS A 441 4.44 30.86 10.43
N ASP A 442 5.53 30.36 9.84
CA ASP A 442 6.01 30.82 8.53
C ASP A 442 4.99 30.51 7.42
N THR A 443 4.42 29.30 7.42
CA THR A 443 3.37 28.89 6.48
C THR A 443 2.14 29.78 6.59
N MET A 444 1.70 30.09 7.82
CA MET A 444 0.57 30.98 8.04
C MET A 444 0.83 32.41 7.60
N ALA A 445 2.02 32.95 7.90
CA ALA A 445 2.41 34.29 7.47
C ALA A 445 2.45 34.41 5.94
N MET A 446 2.86 33.35 5.24
CA MET A 446 2.76 33.26 3.78
C MET A 446 1.31 33.29 3.30
N MET A 447 0.45 32.39 3.81
CA MET A 447 -0.97 32.32 3.40
C MET A 447 -1.72 33.64 3.65
N GLN A 448 -1.41 34.33 4.76
CA GLN A 448 -2.01 35.61 5.09
C GLN A 448 -1.61 36.70 4.08
N ARG A 449 -0.34 36.77 3.70
CA ARG A 449 0.14 37.71 2.65
C ARG A 449 -0.50 37.43 1.29
N GLU A 450 -0.67 36.16 0.93
CA GLU A 450 -1.33 35.77 -0.33
C GLU A 450 -2.81 36.16 -0.34
N LEU A 451 -3.50 35.97 0.78
CA LEU A 451 -4.90 36.39 0.92
C LEU A 451 -5.07 37.91 0.84
N GLU A 452 -4.14 38.68 1.41
CA GLU A 452 -4.11 40.14 1.30
C GLU A 452 -3.88 40.59 -0.15
N ALA A 453 -2.90 40.02 -0.84
CA ALA A 453 -2.65 40.30 -2.25
C ALA A 453 -3.86 39.95 -3.14
N LEU A 454 -4.57 38.85 -2.84
CA LEU A 454 -5.81 38.47 -3.53
C LEU A 454 -6.93 39.49 -3.31
N ARG A 455 -7.08 40.00 -2.08
CA ARG A 455 -8.07 41.05 -1.76
C ARG A 455 -7.75 42.36 -2.46
N ASP A 456 -6.49 42.77 -2.48
CA ASP A 456 -6.05 43.98 -3.18
C ASP A 456 -6.24 43.87 -4.70
N TRP A 457 -6.03 42.67 -5.26
CA TRP A 457 -6.32 42.39 -6.67
C TRP A 457 -7.83 42.49 -6.95
N ALA A 458 -8.66 41.94 -6.07
CA ALA A 458 -10.12 41.94 -6.21
C ALA A 458 -10.73 43.35 -6.28
N LEU A 459 -10.12 44.35 -5.61
CA LEU A 459 -10.58 45.75 -5.63
C LEU A 459 -10.53 46.40 -7.02
N GLN A 460 -9.81 45.79 -7.97
CA GLN A 460 -9.65 46.31 -9.33
C GLN A 460 -10.73 45.81 -10.29
N LEU A 461 -11.59 44.88 -9.85
CA LEU A 461 -12.59 44.24 -10.70
C LEU A 461 -13.75 45.18 -11.06
N PRO A 462 -14.07 45.35 -12.35
CA PRO A 462 -15.25 46.10 -12.75
C PRO A 462 -16.54 45.32 -12.45
N ASP A 463 -17.67 46.03 -12.40
CA ASP A 463 -18.97 45.41 -12.10
C ASP A 463 -19.43 44.40 -13.15
N SER A 464 -18.98 44.55 -14.39
CA SER A 464 -19.26 43.64 -15.49
C SER A 464 -18.46 42.33 -15.45
N ALA A 465 -17.46 42.18 -14.57
CA ALA A 465 -16.60 40.99 -14.49
C ALA A 465 -17.14 39.92 -13.52
N ILE A 466 -18.32 39.39 -13.81
CA ILE A 466 -19.06 38.44 -12.96
C ILE A 466 -18.28 37.13 -12.74
N GLN A 467 -17.76 36.53 -13.81
CA GLN A 467 -16.98 35.30 -13.73
C GLN A 467 -15.69 35.50 -12.94
N ALA A 468 -14.99 36.62 -13.16
CA ALA A 468 -13.76 36.92 -12.43
C ALA A 468 -14.02 37.10 -10.92
N LYS A 469 -15.10 37.80 -10.53
CA LYS A 469 -15.52 37.93 -9.13
C LYS A 469 -15.76 36.57 -8.48
N LYS A 470 -16.48 35.68 -9.17
CA LYS A 470 -16.72 34.30 -8.69
C LYS A 470 -15.42 33.52 -8.47
N LEU A 471 -14.48 33.58 -9.42
CA LEU A 471 -13.18 32.90 -9.29
C LEU A 471 -12.35 33.42 -8.11
N VAL A 472 -12.41 34.74 -7.85
CA VAL A 472 -11.75 35.34 -6.67
C VAL A 472 -12.41 34.85 -5.38
N GLU A 473 -13.74 34.83 -5.31
CA GLU A 473 -14.49 34.36 -4.14
C GLU A 473 -14.14 32.90 -3.82
N GLU A 474 -14.16 32.01 -4.82
CA GLU A 474 -13.76 30.61 -4.68
C GLU A 474 -12.32 30.47 -4.15
N GLU A 475 -11.41 31.30 -4.64
CA GLU A 475 -10.02 31.29 -4.20
C GLU A 475 -9.88 31.80 -2.75
N VAL A 476 -10.61 32.85 -2.36
CA VAL A 476 -10.67 33.35 -0.97
C VAL A 476 -11.21 32.27 -0.03
N GLU A 477 -12.30 31.62 -0.41
CA GLU A 477 -12.89 30.51 0.34
C GLU A 477 -11.92 29.35 0.52
N ARG A 478 -11.02 29.11 -0.45
CA ARG A 478 -9.98 28.08 -0.33
C ARG A 478 -8.92 28.41 0.73
N TYR A 479 -8.54 29.68 0.90
CA TYR A 479 -7.52 30.09 1.88
C TYR A 479 -8.03 30.08 3.33
N GLN A 480 -9.31 30.37 3.56
CA GLN A 480 -9.87 30.54 4.91
C GLN A 480 -9.76 29.28 5.79
N PRO A 481 -10.12 28.07 5.33
CA PRO A 481 -9.96 26.85 6.11
C PRO A 481 -8.49 26.56 6.44
N GLY A 482 -7.57 26.80 5.49
CA GLY A 482 -6.14 26.57 5.70
C GLY A 482 -5.58 27.44 6.83
N ILE A 483 -5.90 28.73 6.84
CA ILE A 483 -5.49 29.66 7.90
C ILE A 483 -6.13 29.30 9.25
N LYS A 484 -7.41 28.91 9.25
CA LYS A 484 -8.12 28.49 10.47
C LYS A 484 -7.48 27.22 11.08
N ASN A 485 -7.32 26.18 10.27
CA ASN A 485 -6.68 24.92 10.70
C ASN A 485 -5.26 25.16 11.19
N GLY A 486 -4.51 26.04 10.50
CA GLY A 486 -3.17 26.42 10.92
C GLY A 486 -3.14 27.06 12.31
N LYS A 487 -4.08 27.95 12.63
CA LYS A 487 -4.22 28.55 13.97
C LYS A 487 -4.52 27.52 15.03
N GLU A 488 -5.44 26.60 14.75
CA GLU A 488 -5.82 25.52 15.68
C GLU A 488 -4.64 24.57 15.95
N MET A 489 -3.89 24.20 14.91
CA MET A 489 -2.68 23.38 15.05
C MET A 489 -1.60 24.11 15.86
N LEU A 490 -1.40 25.40 15.60
CA LEU A 490 -0.44 26.21 16.35
C LEU A 490 -0.79 26.27 17.83
N GLN A 491 -2.06 26.48 18.17
CA GLN A 491 -2.53 26.46 19.56
C GLN A 491 -2.29 25.12 20.23
N ARG A 492 -2.51 24.00 19.52
CA ARG A 492 -2.23 22.66 20.05
C ARG A 492 -0.74 22.45 20.32
N TYR A 493 0.12 22.86 19.39
CA TYR A 493 1.57 22.74 19.58
C TYR A 493 2.08 23.63 20.71
N GLU A 494 1.60 24.87 20.82
CA GLU A 494 1.96 25.78 21.91
C GLU A 494 1.46 25.26 23.28
N ALA A 495 0.26 24.66 23.33
CA ALA A 495 -0.26 24.01 24.55
C ALA A 495 0.58 22.79 24.93
N SER A 496 0.90 21.91 23.97
CA SER A 496 1.76 20.74 24.20
C SER A 496 3.15 21.15 24.68
N LEU A 497 3.74 22.20 24.09
CA LEU A 497 5.03 22.74 24.53
C LEU A 497 4.98 23.27 25.97
N ALA A 498 3.87 23.88 26.37
CA ALA A 498 3.68 24.38 27.74
C ALA A 498 3.47 23.25 28.76
N GLU A 499 2.76 22.18 28.38
CA GLU A 499 2.44 21.06 29.26
C GLU A 499 3.60 20.05 29.40
N HIS A 500 4.29 19.78 28.29
CA HIS A 500 5.25 18.67 28.21
C HIS A 500 6.67 19.10 27.87
N GLY A 501 6.92 20.40 27.66
CA GLY A 501 8.23 20.89 27.22
C GLY A 501 8.51 20.59 25.75
N ASN A 502 9.76 20.80 25.30
CA ASN A 502 10.13 20.49 23.93
C ASN A 502 10.24 18.97 23.76
N GLN A 503 9.33 18.38 23.01
CA GLN A 503 9.31 16.95 22.70
C GLN A 503 9.84 16.72 21.29
N ASP A 504 10.57 15.61 21.12
CA ASP A 504 11.02 15.05 19.84
C ASP A 504 9.89 14.32 19.11
#